data_AF-A0A0S9KET5-F1
#
_entry.id   AF-A0A0S9KET5-F1
#
_cell.length_a   1.000
_cell.length_b   1.000
_cell.length_c   1.000
_cell.angle_alpha   90.00
_cell.angle_beta   90.00
_cell.angle_gamma   90.00
#
_symmetry.space_group_name_H-M   'P 1'
#
loop_
_entity.id
_entity.type
_entity.pdbx_description
1 polymer ?
#
loop_
_entity_poly.entity_id
_entity_poly.type
_entity_poly.pdbx_seq_one_letter_code
_entity_poly.pdbx_strand_id
1 'polypeptide(L)'
;MTEVAEKPVHPAFRAAEIALVAIAKNRCETWEELVRTGVEPRLTDEQLALVREYEQSVVSFLSVQKGAPVTLTWCKECDKVAFIGTGTVPTKCTLTLGCVGKAVKAGAPAPRTKAAATDEAPAEAA
;
A
#
# COMPACT_ATOMS: atom_id res chain seq x y z
N MET A 1 5.69 29.05 -7.32
CA MET A 1 6.00 27.82 -6.55
C MET A 1 4.66 27.31 -6.06
N THR A 2 4.10 26.29 -6.72
CA THR A 2 2.76 25.79 -6.41
C THR A 2 2.93 24.72 -5.33
N GLU A 3 2.55 25.05 -4.09
CA GLU A 3 2.38 24.06 -3.03
C GLU A 3 1.32 23.05 -3.51
N VAL A 4 1.78 21.87 -3.92
CA VAL A 4 0.89 20.77 -4.26
C VAL A 4 0.33 20.27 -2.94
N ALA A 5 -0.88 20.73 -2.59
CA ALA A 5 -1.65 20.17 -1.50
C ALA A 5 -1.81 18.67 -1.78
N GLU A 6 -1.02 17.86 -1.09
CA GLU A 6 -1.02 16.42 -1.27
C GLU A 6 -2.38 15.91 -0.78
N LYS A 7 -3.23 15.44 -1.69
CA LYS A 7 -4.55 14.91 -1.32
C LYS A 7 -4.36 13.80 -0.28
N PRO A 8 -5.19 13.78 0.78
CA PRO A 8 -5.13 12.73 1.77
C PRO A 8 -5.32 11.36 1.09
N VAL A 9 -4.57 10.36 1.57
CA VAL A 9 -4.65 9.00 1.04
C VAL A 9 -6.04 8.44 1.28
N HIS A 10 -6.63 7.83 0.25
CA HIS A 10 -7.96 7.23 0.39
C HIS A 10 -7.95 6.16 1.51
N PRO A 11 -8.87 6.22 2.48
CA PRO A 11 -8.83 5.39 3.69
C PRO A 11 -8.87 3.89 3.38
N ALA A 12 -9.70 3.46 2.42
CA ALA A 12 -9.71 2.08 1.92
C ALA A 12 -8.34 1.60 1.37
N PHE A 13 -7.61 2.47 0.66
CA PHE A 13 -6.28 2.15 0.16
C PHE A 13 -5.29 2.01 1.32
N ARG A 14 -5.38 2.90 2.31
CA ARG A 14 -4.54 2.83 3.51
C ARG A 14 -4.80 1.56 4.33
N ALA A 15 -6.06 1.18 4.51
CA ALA A 15 -6.45 -0.08 5.15
C ALA A 15 -5.84 -1.29 4.41
N ALA A 16 -5.92 -1.31 3.07
CA ALA A 16 -5.33 -2.36 2.25
C ALA A 16 -3.80 -2.45 2.39
N GLU A 17 -3.10 -1.31 2.41
CA GLU A 17 -1.65 -1.28 2.65
C GLU A 17 -1.28 -1.91 4.00
N ILE A 18 -1.97 -1.49 5.07
CA ILE A 18 -1.72 -1.99 6.42
C ILE A 18 -1.94 -3.50 6.48
N ALA A 19 -3.07 -3.97 5.95
CA ALA A 19 -3.40 -5.38 5.92
C ALA A 19 -2.37 -6.21 5.12
N LEU A 20 -1.99 -5.78 3.91
CA LEU A 20 -1.00 -6.50 3.09
C LEU A 20 0.36 -6.58 3.76
N VAL A 21 0.82 -5.50 4.42
CA VAL A 21 2.07 -5.51 5.16
C VAL A 21 1.99 -6.47 6.36
N ALA A 22 0.87 -6.49 7.07
CA ALA A 22 0.66 -7.39 8.20
C ALA A 22 0.64 -8.86 7.76
N ILE A 23 -0.09 -9.19 6.69
CA ILE A 23 -0.15 -10.53 6.10
C ILE A 23 1.26 -10.98 5.68
N ALA A 24 1.98 -10.14 4.92
CA ALA A 24 3.32 -10.47 4.42
C ALA A 24 4.35 -10.65 5.55
N LYS A 25 4.32 -9.81 6.60
CA LYS A 25 5.24 -9.93 7.73
C LYS A 25 5.02 -11.19 8.56
N ASN A 26 3.77 -11.62 8.71
CA ASN A 26 3.42 -12.82 9.45
C ASN A 26 3.45 -14.09 8.59
N ARG A 27 3.83 -13.98 7.31
CA ARG A 27 3.92 -15.09 6.34
C ARG A 27 2.59 -15.82 6.12
N CYS A 28 1.47 -15.11 6.26
CA CYS A 28 0.15 -15.61 5.88
C CYS A 28 -0.15 -15.27 4.41
N GLU A 29 -1.16 -15.89 3.83
CA GLU A 29 -1.62 -15.64 2.46
C GLU A 29 -2.80 -14.67 2.41
N THR A 30 -3.65 -14.66 3.45
CA THR A 30 -4.84 -13.80 3.55
C THR A 30 -4.96 -13.17 4.94
N TRP A 31 -5.81 -12.13 5.04
CA TRP A 31 -6.13 -11.52 6.34
C TRP A 31 -6.84 -12.49 7.28
N GLU A 32 -7.78 -13.28 6.75
CA GLU A 32 -8.54 -14.26 7.53
C GLU A 32 -7.63 -15.34 8.12
N GLU A 33 -6.61 -15.77 7.38
CA GLU A 33 -5.60 -16.68 7.90
C GLU A 33 -4.83 -16.04 9.06
N LEU A 34 -4.37 -14.80 8.89
CA LEU A 34 -3.68 -14.06 9.94
C LEU A 34 -4.54 -13.95 11.22
N VAL A 35 -5.81 -13.55 11.09
CA VAL A 35 -6.73 -13.45 12.25
C VAL A 35 -6.92 -14.82 12.92
N ARG A 36 -7.03 -15.91 12.14
CA ARG A 36 -7.17 -17.27 12.67
C ARG A 36 -5.94 -17.76 13.43
N THR A 37 -4.74 -17.28 13.10
CA THR A 37 -3.53 -17.65 13.86
C THR A 37 -3.53 -17.10 15.28
N GLY A 38 -4.37 -16.09 15.57
CA GLY A 38 -4.35 -15.38 16.85
C GLY A 38 -3.08 -14.56 17.07
N VAL A 39 -2.20 -14.47 16.07
CA VAL A 39 -1.03 -13.59 16.11
C VAL A 39 -1.54 -12.16 15.96
N GLU A 40 -1.42 -11.37 17.01
CA GLU A 40 -1.68 -9.94 16.90
C GLU A 40 -0.68 -9.34 15.91
N PRO A 41 -1.15 -8.82 14.77
CA PRO A 41 -0.27 -8.07 13.91
C PRO A 41 0.19 -6.86 14.72
N ARG A 42 1.50 -6.57 14.71
CA ARG A 42 2.09 -5.42 15.40
C ARG A 42 1.60 -4.10 14.77
N LEU A 43 0.33 -3.79 14.98
CA LEU A 43 -0.41 -2.64 14.50
C LEU A 43 -0.79 -1.78 15.70
N THR A 44 -0.89 -0.48 15.49
CA THR A 44 -1.48 0.42 16.50
C THR A 44 -3.00 0.26 16.52
N ASP A 45 -3.65 0.68 17.61
CA ASP A 45 -5.12 0.60 17.72
C ASP A 45 -5.82 1.35 16.58
N GLU A 46 -5.30 2.50 16.17
CA GLU A 46 -5.83 3.28 15.04
C GLU A 46 -5.71 2.52 13.71
N GLN A 47 -4.58 1.83 13.48
CA GLN A 47 -4.38 1.02 12.28
C GLN A 47 -5.32 -0.18 12.26
N LEU A 48 -5.49 -0.83 13.42
CA LEU A 48 -6.40 -1.96 13.55
C LEU A 48 -7.86 -1.54 13.37
N ALA A 49 -8.26 -0.39 13.93
CA ALA A 49 -9.59 0.17 13.75
C ALA A 49 -9.88 0.46 12.27
N LEU A 50 -8.93 1.08 11.56
CA LEU A 50 -9.07 1.35 10.13
C LEU A 50 -9.18 0.07 9.29
N VAL A 51 -8.38 -0.95 9.61
CA VAL A 51 -8.47 -2.25 8.91
C VAL A 51 -9.81 -2.93 9.18
N ARG A 52 -10.31 -2.88 10.41
CA ARG A 52 -11.63 -3.42 10.79
C ARG A 52 -12.78 -2.71 10.09
N GLU A 53 -12.70 -1.39 9.92
CA GLU A 53 -13.72 -0.60 9.22
C GLU A 53 -13.89 -1.05 7.76
N TYR A 54 -12.78 -1.37 7.08
CA TYR A 54 -12.76 -1.82 5.69
C TYR A 54 -12.61 -3.34 5.54
N GLU A 55 -12.85 -4.10 6.62
CA GLU A 55 -12.57 -5.53 6.64
C GLU A 55 -13.38 -6.27 5.57
N GLN A 56 -14.70 -6.06 5.60
CA GLN A 56 -15.65 -6.76 4.73
C GLN A 56 -15.67 -6.24 3.29
N SER A 57 -15.25 -5.00 3.05
CA SER A 57 -15.34 -4.37 1.72
C SER A 57 -14.03 -4.45 0.94
N VAL A 58 -12.88 -4.51 1.63
CA VAL A 58 -11.56 -4.43 1.02
C VAL A 58 -10.66 -5.55 1.48
N VAL A 59 -10.50 -5.71 2.78
CA VAL A 59 -9.41 -6.51 3.36
C VAL A 59 -9.63 -8.01 3.14
N SER A 60 -10.86 -8.51 3.24
CA SER A 60 -11.20 -9.92 2.98
C SER A 60 -10.88 -10.37 1.55
N PHE A 61 -10.78 -9.44 0.59
CA PHE A 61 -10.44 -9.77 -0.79
C PHE A 61 -8.94 -9.73 -1.07
N LEU A 62 -8.11 -9.33 -0.11
CA LEU A 62 -6.66 -9.22 -0.30
C LEU A 62 -5.99 -10.58 -0.14
N SER A 63 -5.06 -10.87 -1.06
CA SER A 63 -4.28 -12.11 -1.05
C SER A 63 -2.85 -11.84 -1.49
N VAL A 64 -1.88 -12.41 -0.77
CA VAL A 64 -0.45 -12.42 -1.17
C VAL A 64 -0.02 -13.76 -1.76
N GLN A 65 -0.97 -14.66 -2.04
CA GLN A 65 -0.69 -16.00 -2.54
C GLN A 65 0.16 -15.97 -3.82
N LYS A 66 1.19 -16.82 -3.86
CA LYS A 66 2.09 -16.91 -5.03
C LYS A 66 1.31 -17.37 -6.26
N GLY A 67 1.20 -16.49 -7.26
CA GLY A 67 0.56 -16.77 -8.54
C GLY A 67 -0.86 -16.21 -8.68
N ALA A 68 -1.50 -15.79 -7.59
CA ALA A 68 -2.81 -15.13 -7.62
C ALA A 68 -2.93 -13.99 -6.58
N PRO A 69 -1.95 -13.06 -6.50
CA PRO A 69 -2.05 -11.96 -5.56
C PRO A 69 -3.22 -11.05 -5.93
N VAL A 70 -4.05 -10.70 -4.95
CA VAL A 70 -5.12 -9.72 -5.08
C VAL A 70 -4.80 -8.55 -4.18
N THR A 71 -4.74 -7.36 -4.75
CA THR A 71 -4.43 -6.12 -4.04
C THR A 71 -5.27 -4.96 -4.57
N LEU A 72 -5.19 -3.82 -3.89
CA LEU A 72 -5.91 -2.61 -4.25
C LEU A 72 -5.00 -1.65 -5.00
N THR A 73 -5.58 -0.94 -5.96
CA THR A 73 -5.00 0.25 -6.58
C THR A 73 -5.84 1.48 -6.30
N TRP A 74 -5.20 2.64 -6.25
CA TRP A 74 -5.85 3.93 -6.05
C TRP A 74 -5.27 4.97 -7.00
N CYS A 75 -6.10 5.85 -7.55
CA CYS A 75 -5.64 6.99 -8.33
C CYS A 75 -5.85 8.30 -7.55
N LYS A 76 -4.77 9.02 -7.26
CA LYS A 76 -4.83 10.32 -6.53
C LYS A 76 -5.66 11.39 -7.26
N GLU A 77 -5.71 11.33 -8.60
CA GLU A 77 -6.39 12.35 -9.40
C GLU A 77 -7.92 12.20 -9.34
N CYS A 78 -8.44 11.02 -9.70
CA CYS A 78 -9.88 10.76 -9.72
C CYS A 78 -10.44 10.14 -8.43
N ASP A 79 -9.57 9.86 -7.47
CA ASP A 79 -9.87 9.28 -6.15
C ASP A 79 -10.63 7.95 -6.19
N LYS A 80 -10.49 7.20 -7.28
CA LYS A 80 -11.08 5.87 -7.43
C LYS A 80 -10.12 4.78 -7.01
N VAL A 81 -10.68 3.71 -6.45
CA VAL A 81 -9.98 2.49 -6.09
C VAL A 81 -10.48 1.31 -6.92
N ALA A 82 -9.62 0.33 -7.16
CA ALA A 82 -10.00 -0.92 -7.80
C ALA A 82 -9.10 -2.06 -7.37
N PHE A 83 -9.65 -3.28 -7.37
CA PHE A 83 -8.87 -4.49 -7.18
C PHE A 83 -8.07 -4.82 -8.43
N ILE A 84 -6.85 -5.29 -8.21
CA ILE A 84 -5.98 -5.84 -9.25
C ILE A 84 -5.50 -7.22 -8.80
N GLY A 85 -5.62 -8.20 -9.68
CA GLY A 85 -5.08 -9.54 -9.50
C GLY A 85 -3.63 -9.64 -9.95
N THR A 86 -3.34 -10.69 -10.71
CA THR A 86 -2.07 -10.86 -11.43
C THR A 86 -1.91 -9.81 -12.52
N GLY A 87 -0.96 -8.89 -12.35
CA GLY A 87 -0.66 -7.90 -13.37
C GLY A 87 0.19 -6.73 -12.91
N THR A 88 0.60 -5.94 -13.90
CA THR A 88 1.25 -4.65 -13.70
C THR A 88 0.19 -3.56 -13.53
N VAL A 89 0.50 -2.58 -12.68
CA VAL A 89 -0.35 -1.39 -12.55
C VAL A 89 -0.25 -0.60 -13.84
N PRO A 90 -1.37 -0.19 -14.45
CA PRO A 90 -1.33 0.59 -15.67
C PRO A 90 -0.63 1.94 -15.42
N THR A 91 0.18 2.36 -16.39
CA THR A 91 0.94 3.63 -16.33
C THR A 91 0.03 4.87 -16.39
N LYS A 92 -1.23 4.70 -16.79
CA LYS A 92 -2.30 5.71 -16.78
C LYS A 92 -3.51 5.15 -16.04
N CYS A 93 -4.27 6.02 -15.40
CA CYS A 93 -5.50 5.65 -14.72
C CYS A 93 -6.54 5.14 -15.72
N THR A 94 -6.94 3.88 -15.56
CA THR A 94 -8.01 3.25 -16.36
C THR A 94 -9.35 3.24 -15.62
N LEU A 95 -9.39 3.75 -14.38
CA LEU A 95 -10.58 3.73 -13.52
C LEU A 95 -11.62 4.76 -13.89
N THR A 96 -11.22 5.82 -14.58
CA THR A 96 -12.11 6.92 -14.98
C THR A 96 -11.73 7.36 -16.37
N LEU A 97 -12.73 7.41 -17.25
CA LEU A 97 -12.56 7.82 -18.64
C LEU A 97 -11.94 9.23 -18.69
N GLY A 98 -10.83 9.38 -19.40
CA GLY A 98 -10.14 10.67 -19.53
C GLY A 98 -9.28 11.10 -18.33
N CYS A 99 -9.14 10.26 -17.30
CA CYS A 99 -8.25 10.57 -16.19
C CYS A 99 -6.77 10.50 -16.62
N VAL A 100 -6.05 11.60 -16.43
CA VAL A 100 -4.60 11.70 -16.73
C VAL A 100 -3.72 11.22 -15.59
N GLY A 101 -4.32 10.82 -14.47
CA GLY A 101 -3.62 10.37 -13.27
C GLY A 101 -2.92 9.04 -13.43
N LYS A 102 -2.17 8.67 -12.39
CA LYS A 102 -1.52 7.36 -12.27
C LYS A 102 -2.12 6.60 -11.11
N ALA A 103 -2.37 5.32 -11.31
CA ALA A 103 -2.77 4.43 -10.23
C ALA A 103 -1.53 4.00 -9.44
N VAL A 104 -1.65 3.98 -8.11
CA VAL A 104 -0.66 3.42 -7.18
C VAL A 104 -1.19 2.10 -6.63
N LYS A 105 -0.30 1.16 -6.30
CA LYS A 105 -0.65 -0.19 -5.82
C LYS A 105 -0.33 -0.33 -4.34
N ALA A 106 -1.30 -0.83 -3.59
CA ALA A 106 -1.17 -1.10 -2.17
C ALA A 106 -0.17 -2.26 -1.94
N GLY A 107 0.65 -2.13 -0.90
CA GLY A 107 1.68 -3.13 -0.58
C GLY A 107 2.85 -3.18 -1.56
N ALA A 108 2.93 -2.26 -2.52
CA ALA A 108 4.17 -2.05 -3.26
C ALA A 108 5.27 -1.70 -2.24
N PRO A 109 6.45 -2.34 -2.30
CA PRO A 109 7.56 -1.92 -1.46
C PRO A 109 7.77 -0.43 -1.72
N ALA A 110 7.70 0.40 -0.68
CA ALA A 110 8.07 1.80 -0.78
C ALA A 110 9.44 1.83 -1.50
N PRO A 111 9.61 2.64 -2.56
CA PRO A 111 10.90 2.76 -3.22
C PRO A 111 11.88 3.08 -2.10
N ARG A 112 12.85 2.19 -1.87
CA ARG A 112 13.92 2.45 -0.92
C ARG A 112 14.55 3.75 -1.38
N THR A 113 14.24 4.84 -0.69
CA THR A 113 14.93 6.10 -0.88
C THR A 113 16.37 5.74 -0.61
N LYS A 114 17.19 5.70 -1.67
CA LYS A 114 18.63 5.52 -1.56
C LYS A 114 19.06 6.70 -0.69
N ALA A 115 19.33 6.44 0.59
CA ALA A 115 19.84 7.45 1.49
C ALA A 115 21.02 8.06 0.74
N ALA A 116 20.93 9.37 0.47
CA ALA A 116 22.03 10.10 -0.11
C ALA A 116 23.23 9.77 0.75
N ALA A 117 24.26 9.21 0.12
CA ALA A 117 25.54 9.04 0.76
C ALA A 117 25.93 10.41 1.30
N THR A 118 25.92 10.56 2.63
CA THR A 118 26.65 11.61 3.28
C THR A 118 28.12 11.28 3.03
N ASP A 119 28.61 11.83 1.92
CA ASP A 119 30.03 12.00 1.65
C ASP A 119 30.54 13.03 2.66
N GLU A 120 30.79 12.57 3.89
CA GLU A 120 31.71 13.27 4.80
C GLU A 120 33.08 12.63 4.58
N ALA A 121 33.78 13.15 3.57
CA ALA A 121 35.22 13.07 3.50
C ALA A 121 35.82 13.90 4.66
N PRO A 122 36.60 13.32 5.60
CA PRO A 122 37.54 14.11 6.35
C PRO A 122 38.72 14.43 5.43
N ALA A 123 38.78 15.69 5.00
CA ALA A 123 39.96 16.29 4.41
C ALA A 123 41.15 16.22 5.39
N GLU A 124 42.29 15.82 4.86
CA GLU A 124 43.65 15.99 5.39
C GLU A 124 43.90 17.38 6.00
N ALA A 125 44.62 17.43 7.13
CA ALA A 125 45.86 18.21 7.32
C ALA A 125 46.14 18.55 8.80
N ALA A 126 47.20 17.96 9.37
CA ALA A 126 48.30 18.61 10.11
C ALA A 126 49.18 17.56 10.80
#